data_AF-A0A7C4LSL4-F1
#
_entry.id   AF-A0A7C4LSL4-F1
#
_cell.length_a   1.000
_cell.length_b   1.000
_cell.length_c   1.000
_cell.angle_alpha   90.00
_cell.angle_beta   90.00
_cell.angle_gamma   90.00
#
_symmetry.space_group_name_H-M   'P 1'
#
loop_
_entity.id
_entity.type
_entity.pdbx_description
1 polymer ?
#
loop_
_entity_poly.entity_id
_entity_poly.type
_entity_poly.pdbx_seq_one_letter_code
_entity_poly.pdbx_strand_id
1 'polypeptide(L)'
;MKTYLPKVNVDARKWHVIDADGVVLGRLAEQVANVLRGKNKPVFTPHLDAGDFVVVINADKVRVTGKKETQKEYMTYSGWRGGEKYRTVAEIRARHPEKLILQAVKGMIPHNRLGRVLLTKLKVYKGAEHPHAAQKPEPMKVAG
;
A
#
# COMPACT_ATOMS: atom_id res chain seq x y z
N MET A 1 13.29 16.94 30.98
CA MET A 1 12.76 17.43 29.68
C MET A 1 11.77 16.40 29.16
N LYS A 2 10.60 16.80 28.64
CA LYS A 2 9.59 15.87 28.10
C LYS A 2 9.68 15.79 26.58
N THR A 3 9.50 14.61 26.02
CA THR A 3 9.43 14.40 24.56
C THR A 3 8.19 15.07 23.98
N TYR A 4 8.32 15.71 22.81
CA TYR A 4 7.21 16.36 22.13
C TYR A 4 6.15 15.32 21.70
N LEU A 5 4.89 15.57 22.05
CA LEU A 5 3.75 14.78 21.60
C LEU A 5 2.89 15.63 20.65
N PRO A 6 2.78 15.25 19.37
CA PRO A 6 1.99 16.01 18.41
C PRO A 6 0.50 15.90 18.70
N LYS A 7 -0.24 16.98 18.41
CA LYS A 7 -1.71 16.94 18.35
C LYS A 7 -2.12 16.38 16.99
N VAL A 8 -3.18 15.57 16.97
CA VAL A 8 -3.72 15.00 15.72
C VAL A 8 -4.35 16.14 14.91
N ASN A 9 -3.69 16.54 13.83
CA ASN A 9 -4.24 17.47 12.84
C ASN A 9 -4.65 16.67 11.60
N VAL A 10 -5.96 16.58 11.37
CA VAL A 10 -6.51 15.80 10.25
C VAL A 10 -6.33 16.54 8.92
N ASP A 11 -6.36 17.88 8.93
CA ASP A 11 -6.28 18.72 7.74
C ASP A 11 -4.86 18.82 7.15
N ALA A 12 -3.84 18.49 7.97
CA ALA A 12 -2.44 18.48 7.53
C ALA A 12 -2.03 17.20 6.76
N ARG A 13 -3.00 16.34 6.41
CA ARG A 13 -2.74 15.10 5.67
C ARG A 13 -2.63 15.40 4.18
N LYS A 14 -1.49 15.05 3.60
CA LYS A 14 -1.25 15.21 2.17
C LYS A 14 -1.80 14.00 1.40
N TRP A 15 -2.00 14.20 0.10
CA TRP A 15 -2.30 13.15 -0.85
C TRP A 15 -1.08 12.95 -1.75
N HIS A 16 -0.65 11.71 -1.91
CA HIS A 16 0.45 11.35 -2.80
C HIS A 16 -0.07 10.46 -3.92
N VAL A 17 0.42 10.64 -5.14
CA VAL A 17 0.18 9.73 -6.27
C VAL A 17 1.49 9.07 -6.67
N ILE A 18 1.44 7.74 -6.81
CA ILE A 18 2.57 6.92 -7.25
C ILE A 18 2.15 6.14 -8.49
N ASP A 19 2.97 6.24 -9.54
CA ASP A 19 2.87 5.38 -10.70
C ASP A 19 3.62 4.06 -10.44
N ALA A 20 2.92 2.93 -10.57
CA ALA A 20 3.50 1.61 -10.37
C ALA A 20 4.11 1.00 -11.65
N ASP A 21 4.05 1.69 -12.79
CA ASP A 21 4.59 1.20 -14.06
C ASP A 21 6.11 0.92 -13.96
N GLY A 22 6.50 -0.34 -14.22
CA GLY A 22 7.90 -0.77 -14.20
C GLY A 22 8.55 -0.87 -12.81
N VAL A 23 7.88 -0.44 -11.74
CA VAL A 23 8.43 -0.41 -10.38
C VAL A 23 8.38 -1.80 -9.74
N VAL A 24 9.41 -2.17 -8.98
CA VAL A 24 9.44 -3.44 -8.24
C VAL A 24 8.44 -3.41 -7.08
N LEU A 25 7.53 -4.38 -7.04
CA LEU A 25 6.43 -4.48 -6.06
C LEU A 25 6.87 -4.27 -4.60
N GLY A 26 7.98 -4.88 -4.19
CA GLY A 26 8.49 -4.77 -2.81
C GLY A 26 8.95 -3.36 -2.46
N ARG A 27 9.70 -2.70 -3.36
CA ARG A 27 10.20 -1.33 -3.16
C ARG A 27 9.05 -0.33 -3.10
N LEU A 28 8.08 -0.48 -4.00
CA LEU A 28 6.86 0.31 -4.00
C LEU A 28 6.09 0.14 -2.68
N ALA A 29 5.87 -1.11 -2.25
CA ALA A 29 5.10 -1.38 -1.04
C ALA A 29 5.77 -0.82 0.24
N GLU A 30 7.10 -0.86 0.32
CA GLU A 30 7.84 -0.32 1.47
C GLU A 30 7.66 1.19 1.60
N GLN A 31 7.84 1.91 0.50
CA GLN A 31 7.70 3.35 0.49
C GLN A 31 6.27 3.78 0.79
N VAL A 32 5.29 3.12 0.16
CA VAL A 32 3.87 3.33 0.44
C VAL A 32 3.58 3.10 1.93
N ALA A 33 4.07 2.01 2.53
CA ALA A 33 3.87 1.72 3.95
C ALA A 33 4.53 2.76 4.87
N ASN A 34 5.67 3.34 4.49
CA ASN A 34 6.33 4.39 5.26
C ASN A 34 5.51 5.69 5.25
N VAL A 35 4.96 6.07 4.10
CA VAL A 35 4.10 7.25 3.95
C VAL A 35 2.76 7.06 4.69
N LEU A 36 2.15 5.89 4.57
CA LEU A 36 0.89 5.57 5.28
C LEU A 36 1.06 5.59 6.80
N ARG A 37 2.23 5.21 7.31
CA ARG A 37 2.58 5.31 8.75
C ARG A 37 2.98 6.71 9.17
N GLY A 38 3.36 7.59 8.23
CA GLY A 38 3.88 8.93 8.53
C GLY A 38 5.34 8.94 9.00
N LYS A 39 6.11 7.87 8.75
CA LYS A 39 7.54 7.78 9.14
C LYS A 39 8.42 8.79 8.41
N ASN A 40 7.94 9.33 7.30
CA ASN A 40 8.55 10.42 6.56
C ASN A 40 8.41 11.78 7.25
N LYS A 41 7.59 11.90 8.30
CA LYS A 41 7.37 13.15 9.02
C LYS A 41 8.09 13.15 10.38
N PRO A 42 8.66 14.29 10.81
CA PRO A 42 9.32 14.41 12.11
C PRO A 42 8.35 14.29 13.29
N VAL A 43 7.04 14.44 13.04
CA VAL A 43 5.97 14.29 14.03
C VAL A 43 5.49 12.84 14.20
N PHE A 44 6.24 11.86 13.69
CA PHE A 44 5.84 10.46 13.81
C PHE A 44 5.72 10.03 15.28
N THR A 45 4.59 9.44 15.63
CA THR A 45 4.34 8.87 16.95
C THR A 45 3.66 7.51 16.78
N PRO A 46 4.20 6.40 17.35
CA PRO A 46 3.74 5.04 17.02
C PRO A 46 2.27 4.74 17.28
N HIS A 47 1.64 5.41 18.25
CA HIS A 47 0.25 5.20 18.64
C HIS A 47 -0.73 6.17 17.96
N LEU A 48 -0.23 7.19 17.24
CA LEU A 48 -1.04 8.20 16.56
C LEU A 48 -1.01 7.99 15.04
N ASP A 49 -2.10 8.38 14.39
CA ASP A 49 -2.18 8.40 12.93
C ASP A 49 -1.67 9.73 12.34
N ALA A 50 -0.38 9.76 12.00
CA ALA A 50 0.28 10.91 11.38
C ALA A 50 0.50 10.76 9.86
N GLY A 51 0.09 9.64 9.27
CA GLY A 51 0.41 9.31 7.88
C GLY A 51 -0.53 9.93 6.85
N ASP A 52 -0.05 9.97 5.61
CA ASP A 52 -0.73 10.61 4.48
C ASP A 52 -1.59 9.62 3.67
N PHE A 53 -2.37 10.15 2.74
CA PHE A 53 -3.09 9.36 1.74
C PHE A 53 -2.16 9.02 0.58
N VAL A 54 -2.28 7.79 0.07
CA VAL A 54 -1.48 7.33 -1.06
C VAL A 54 -2.40 6.71 -2.10
N VAL A 55 -2.32 7.21 -3.32
CA VAL A 55 -2.99 6.71 -4.50
C VAL A 55 -1.95 6.05 -5.39
N VAL A 56 -2.15 4.78 -5.71
CA VAL A 56 -1.28 4.04 -6.63
C VAL A 56 -2.06 3.79 -7.92
N ILE A 57 -1.46 4.19 -9.05
CA ILE A 57 -2.00 3.98 -10.40
C ILE A 57 -1.17 2.94 -11.16
N ASN A 58 -1.70 2.43 -12.28
CA ASN A 58 -1.06 1.39 -13.11
C ASN A 58 -0.66 0.13 -12.32
N ALA A 59 -1.51 -0.31 -11.39
CA ALA A 59 -1.20 -1.44 -10.52
C ALA A 59 -0.99 -2.77 -11.28
N ASP A 60 -1.53 -2.89 -12.49
CA ASP A 60 -1.34 -4.06 -13.37
C ASP A 60 0.06 -4.14 -13.98
N LYS A 61 0.80 -3.04 -14.06
CA LYS A 61 2.14 -2.97 -14.64
C LYS A 61 3.28 -3.11 -13.63
N VAL A 62 2.95 -3.35 -12.36
CA VAL A 62 3.94 -3.52 -11.30
C VAL A 62 4.88 -4.71 -11.59
N ARG A 63 6.18 -4.53 -11.45
CA ARG A 63 7.16 -5.57 -11.77
C ARG A 63 7.41 -6.49 -10.58
N VAL A 64 7.46 -7.79 -10.86
CA VAL A 64 7.99 -8.79 -9.92
C VAL A 64 9.25 -9.39 -10.54
N THR A 65 10.29 -9.61 -9.74
CA THR A 65 11.60 -10.09 -10.22
C THR A 65 11.68 -11.61 -10.25
N GLY A 66 12.48 -12.15 -11.19
CA GLY A 66 12.73 -13.58 -11.33
C GLY A 66 11.50 -14.39 -11.77
N LYS A 67 11.42 -15.65 -11.35
CA LYS A 67 10.30 -16.58 -11.68
C LYS A 67 9.11 -16.46 -10.73
N LYS A 68 9.04 -15.39 -9.92
CA LYS A 68 8.01 -15.21 -8.89
C LYS A 68 6.60 -15.03 -9.48
N GLU A 69 6.49 -14.57 -10.72
CA GLU A 69 5.19 -14.40 -11.37
C GLU A 69 4.41 -15.73 -11.46
N THR A 70 5.12 -16.85 -11.67
CA THR A 70 4.53 -18.19 -11.77
C THR A 70 4.74 -19.04 -10.53
N GLN A 71 5.87 -18.92 -9.84
CA GLN A 71 6.21 -19.77 -8.70
C GLN A 71 5.66 -19.28 -7.35
N LYS A 72 5.34 -17.99 -7.22
CA LYS A 72 4.82 -17.47 -5.96
C LYS A 72 3.31 -17.68 -5.92
N GLU A 73 2.87 -18.39 -4.89
CA GLU A 73 1.46 -18.66 -4.63
C GLU A 73 0.96 -17.91 -3.41
N TYR A 74 -0.30 -17.51 -3.46
CA TYR A 74 -1.06 -16.96 -2.35
C TYR A 74 -2.07 -18.00 -1.90
N MET A 75 -1.92 -18.45 -0.65
CA MET A 75 -2.85 -19.35 -0.02
C MET A 75 -3.99 -18.56 0.64
N THR A 76 -5.22 -19.02 0.44
CA THR A 76 -6.40 -18.58 1.19
C THR A 76 -7.11 -19.79 1.77
N TYR A 77 -7.68 -19.66 2.96
CA TYR A 77 -8.41 -20.73 3.62
C TYR A 77 -9.82 -20.27 3.97
N SER A 78 -10.82 -21.07 3.65
CA SER A 78 -12.23 -20.75 3.90
C SER A 78 -12.69 -20.98 5.34
N GLY A 79 -11.94 -21.76 6.15
CA GLY A 79 -12.35 -22.22 7.47
C GLY A 79 -12.81 -23.68 7.51
N TRP A 80 -13.17 -24.25 6.36
CA TRP A 80 -13.68 -25.63 6.24
C TRP A 80 -12.58 -26.64 5.86
N ARG A 81 -12.72 -27.91 6.28
CA ARG A 81 -11.77 -28.99 5.89
C ARG A 81 -11.64 -29.07 4.37
N GLY A 82 -10.41 -29.08 3.86
CA GLY A 82 -10.12 -29.04 2.41
C GLY A 82 -10.39 -27.69 1.74
N GLY A 83 -10.65 -26.62 2.51
CA GLY A 83 -11.01 -25.29 2.02
C GLY A 83 -9.83 -24.40 1.63
N GLU A 84 -8.65 -24.98 1.41
CA GLU A 84 -7.46 -24.25 0.96
C GLU A 84 -7.52 -23.97 -0.55
N LYS A 85 -7.10 -22.77 -0.93
CA LYS A 85 -7.04 -22.32 -2.33
C LYS A 85 -5.73 -21.61 -2.56
N TYR A 86 -5.00 -22.06 -3.58
CA TYR A 86 -3.75 -21.47 -4.02
C TYR A 86 -3.99 -20.69 -5.31
N ARG A 87 -3.36 -19.52 -5.43
CA ARG A 87 -3.37 -18.72 -6.66
C ARG A 87 -2.00 -18.15 -6.91
N THR A 88 -1.54 -18.21 -8.16
CA THR A 88 -0.26 -17.63 -8.54
C THR A 88 -0.36 -16.11 -8.64
N VAL A 89 0.78 -15.40 -8.62
CA VAL A 89 0.83 -13.95 -8.87
C VAL A 89 0.19 -13.61 -10.23
N ALA A 90 0.49 -14.39 -11.27
CA ALA A 90 -0.07 -14.20 -12.61
C ALA A 90 -1.61 -14.24 -12.61
N GLU A 91 -2.22 -15.20 -11.92
CA GLU A 91 -3.66 -15.32 -11.81
C GLU A 91 -4.31 -14.14 -11.06
N ILE A 92 -3.65 -13.67 -10.00
CA ILE A 92 -4.13 -12.50 -9.25
C ILE A 92 -4.03 -11.25 -10.11
N ARG A 93 -2.94 -11.07 -10.85
CA ARG A 93 -2.76 -9.93 -11.77
C ARG A 93 -3.85 -9.89 -12.84
N ALA A 94 -4.22 -11.02 -13.41
CA ALA A 94 -5.26 -11.11 -14.42
C ALA A 94 -6.65 -10.72 -13.88
N ARG A 95 -6.99 -11.14 -12.64
CA ARG A 95 -8.31 -10.89 -12.05
C ARG A 95 -8.41 -9.55 -11.34
N HIS A 96 -7.50 -9.29 -10.41
CA HIS A 96 -7.52 -8.12 -9.52
C HIS A 96 -6.08 -7.68 -9.20
N PRO A 97 -5.42 -6.94 -10.10
CA PRO A 97 -4.03 -6.52 -9.92
C PRO A 97 -3.82 -5.65 -8.67
N GLU A 98 -4.84 -4.88 -8.29
CA GLU A 98 -4.87 -4.07 -7.06
C GLU A 98 -4.56 -4.87 -5.79
N LYS A 99 -4.96 -6.15 -5.75
CA LYS A 99 -4.75 -7.02 -4.59
C LYS A 99 -3.28 -7.31 -4.35
N LEU A 100 -2.43 -7.33 -5.38
CA LEU A 100 -1.00 -7.57 -5.23
C LEU A 100 -0.35 -6.48 -4.37
N ILE A 101 -0.63 -5.22 -4.69
CA ILE A 101 -0.11 -4.05 -3.97
C ILE A 101 -0.75 -3.95 -2.59
N LEU A 102 -2.08 -4.13 -2.50
CA LEU A 102 -2.78 -4.07 -1.22
C LEU A 102 -2.28 -5.13 -0.23
N GLN A 103 -2.08 -6.37 -0.68
CA GLN A 103 -1.54 -7.44 0.18
C GLN A 103 -0.07 -7.20 0.56
N ALA A 104 0.75 -6.72 -0.38
CA ALA A 104 2.15 -6.38 -0.09
C ALA A 104 2.25 -5.27 0.97
N VAL A 105 1.49 -4.19 0.81
CA VAL A 105 1.46 -3.06 1.76
C VAL A 105 0.86 -3.47 3.09
N LYS A 106 -0.23 -4.25 3.09
CA LYS A 106 -0.85 -4.76 4.32
C LYS A 106 0.14 -5.55 5.19
N GLY A 107 1.01 -6.35 4.56
CA GLY A 107 2.07 -7.07 5.26
C GLY A 107 3.15 -6.19 5.88
N MET A 108 3.31 -4.94 5.42
CA MET A 108 4.34 -3.99 5.86
C MET A 108 3.85 -2.99 6.93
N ILE A 109 2.57 -3.04 7.30
CA ILE A 109 1.94 -2.18 8.31
C ILE A 109 1.68 -2.98 9.60
N PRO A 110 1.66 -2.35 10.79
CA PRO A 110 1.34 -3.04 12.04
C PRO A 110 -0.01 -3.76 12.00
N HIS A 111 -0.04 -5.01 12.45
CA HIS A 111 -1.25 -5.84 12.46
C HIS A 111 -2.13 -5.55 13.69
N ASN A 112 -2.57 -4.30 13.82
CA ASN A 112 -3.39 -3.82 14.95
C ASN A 112 -4.57 -2.95 14.45
N ARG A 113 -5.36 -2.40 15.38
CA ARG A 113 -6.49 -1.52 15.05
C ARG A 113 -6.05 -0.31 14.23
N LEU A 114 -4.94 0.32 14.62
CA LEU A 114 -4.37 1.46 13.90
C LEU A 114 -3.99 1.09 12.46
N GLY A 115 -3.30 -0.02 12.24
CA GLY A 115 -2.90 -0.46 10.90
C GLY A 115 -4.08 -0.72 9.96
N ARG A 116 -5.22 -1.20 10.48
CA ARG A 116 -6.45 -1.31 9.69
C ARG A 116 -6.95 0.06 9.23
N VAL A 117 -6.87 1.07 10.09
CA VAL A 117 -7.20 2.47 9.76
C VAL A 117 -6.18 3.04 8.75
N LEU A 118 -4.88 2.75 8.91
CA LEU A 118 -3.87 3.21 7.97
C LEU A 118 -4.12 2.66 6.56
N LEU A 119 -4.55 1.39 6.45
CA LEU A 119 -4.81 0.75 5.17
C LEU A 119 -5.98 1.39 4.41
N THR A 120 -6.95 2.03 5.08
CA THR A 120 -8.07 2.69 4.38
C THR A 120 -7.64 3.92 3.59
N LYS A 121 -6.49 4.50 3.94
CA LYS A 121 -5.86 5.65 3.26
C LYS A 121 -5.09 5.27 2.00
N LEU A 122 -4.87 3.97 1.77
CA LEU A 122 -4.33 3.46 0.52
C LEU A 122 -5.45 3.30 -0.50
N LYS A 123 -5.29 3.91 -1.67
CA LYS A 123 -6.14 3.71 -2.85
C LYS A 123 -5.28 3.12 -3.96
N VAL A 124 -5.74 2.02 -4.55
CA VAL A 124 -5.01 1.34 -5.63
C VAL A 124 -5.94 1.21 -6.81
N TYR A 125 -5.48 1.64 -7.97
CA TYR A 125 -6.22 1.59 -9.22
C TYR A 125 -5.45 0.76 -10.24
N LYS A 126 -6.20 -0.07 -10.99
CA LYS A 126 -5.63 -0.81 -12.11
C LYS A 126 -5.07 0.13 -13.18
N GLY A 127 -5.83 1.12 -13.61
CA GLY A 127 -5.46 2.04 -14.70
C GLY A 127 -4.66 3.26 -14.25
N ALA A 128 -4.40 4.15 -15.21
CA ALA A 128 -3.69 5.42 -14.99
C ALA A 128 -4.55 6.49 -14.30
N GLU A 129 -5.88 6.35 -14.35
CA GLU A 129 -6.81 7.36 -13.85
C GLU A 129 -7.28 7.05 -12.42
N HIS A 130 -7.55 8.11 -11.65
CA HIS A 130 -8.15 8.03 -10.33
C HIS A 130 -9.22 9.12 -10.14
N PRO A 131 -10.29 8.87 -9.39
CA PRO A 131 -11.35 9.85 -9.14
C PRO A 131 -10.95 10.97 -8.15
N HIS A 132 -9.75 10.91 -7.57
CA HIS A 132 -9.31 11.80 -6.48
C HIS A 132 -8.64 13.11 -6.94
N ALA A 133 -8.95 13.60 -8.15
CA ALA A 133 -8.37 14.83 -8.69
C ALA A 133 -8.65 16.07 -7.81
N ALA A 134 -9.82 16.13 -7.16
CA ALA A 134 -10.20 17.24 -6.28
C ALA A 134 -9.26 17.43 -5.09
N GLN A 135 -8.55 16.37 -4.67
CA GLN A 135 -7.64 16.39 -3.52
C GLN A 135 -6.22 16.86 -3.86
N LYS A 136 -5.96 17.21 -5.13
CA LYS A 136 -4.67 17.72 -5.64
C LYS A 136 -3.46 16.89 -5.15
N PRO A 137 -3.41 15.58 -5.45
CA PRO A 137 -2.31 14.74 -5.01
C PRO A 137 -0.95 15.19 -5.58
N GLU A 138 0.07 15.18 -4.73
CA GLU A 138 1.47 15.44 -5.10
C GLU A 138 2.08 14.17 -5.72
N PRO A 139 2.73 14.25 -6.89
CA PRO A 139 3.39 13.09 -7.48
C PRO A 139 4.63 12.70 -6.65
N MET A 140 4.70 11.44 -6.23
CA MET A 140 5.82 10.89 -5.47
C MET A 140 6.56 9.87 -6.33
N LYS A 141 7.87 10.08 -6.53
CA LYS A 141 8.72 9.12 -7.25
C LYS A 141 9.15 7.99 -6.32
N VAL A 142 9.02 6.76 -6.78
CA VAL A 142 9.60 5.61 -6.11
C VAL A 142 11.06 5.46 -6.51
N ALA A 143 11.94 5.21 -5.53
CA ALA A 143 13.35 4.95 -5.82
C ALA A 143 13.45 3.58 -6.50
N GLY A 144 13.93 3.59 -7.75
CA GLY A 144 13.98 2.45 -8.68
C GLY A 144 14.69 1.24 -8.11
#